data_AF-R6NQX6-F1
#
_entry.id   AF-R6NQX6-F1
#
_cell.length_a   1.000
_cell.length_b   1.000
_cell.length_c   1.000
_cell.angle_alpha   90.00
_cell.angle_beta   90.00
_cell.angle_gamma   90.00
#
_symmetry.space_group_name_H-M   'P 1'
#
loop_
_entity.id
_entity.type
_entity.pdbx_description
1 polymer ?
#
loop_
_entity_poly.entity_id
_entity_poly.type
_entity_poly.pdbx_seq_one_letter_code
_entity_poly.pdbx_strand_id
1 'polypeptide(L)'
;MDDGTLREVAQSFEMTFGKTIGGLDRTIILELVQRYPKELIIEAIRVAKANNAASAKYIRSILLRLEEQGITTMSQYMASKQSKTTQRQRHAKGSTDYSDPSIYQGVKESEDIE
;
A
#
# COMPACT_ATOMS: atom_id res chain seq x y z
N MET A 1 26.58 -10.68 5.72
CA MET A 1 25.19 -10.56 6.15
C MET A 1 25.19 -10.28 7.62
N ASP A 2 24.56 -9.19 8.03
CA ASP A 2 24.60 -8.75 9.42
C ASP A 2 23.53 -9.53 10.19
N ASP A 3 23.98 -10.48 11.03
CA ASP A 3 23.13 -11.26 11.92
C ASP A 3 22.25 -10.37 12.82
N GLY A 4 22.69 -9.12 13.05
CA GLY A 4 21.92 -8.06 13.70
C GLY A 4 20.64 -7.66 12.97
N THR A 5 20.65 -7.58 11.64
CA THR A 5 19.46 -7.18 10.87
C THR A 5 18.36 -8.24 10.92
N LEU A 6 18.75 -9.52 10.83
CA LEU A 6 17.82 -10.63 11.01
C LEU A 6 17.16 -10.58 12.38
N ARG A 7 17.96 -10.38 13.44
CA ARG A 7 17.47 -10.29 14.81
C ARG A 7 16.49 -9.15 14.99
N GLU A 8 16.78 -7.98 14.44
CA GLU A 8 15.89 -6.81 14.50
C GLU A 8 14.55 -7.04 13.79
N VAL A 9 14.58 -7.61 12.58
CA VAL A 9 13.34 -7.94 11.84
C VAL A 9 12.54 -9.00 12.57
N ALA A 10 13.21 -10.02 13.10
CA ALA A 10 12.57 -11.07 13.87
C ALA A 10 11.89 -10.50 15.12
N GLN A 11 12.60 -9.68 15.90
CA GLN A 11 12.05 -9.01 17.08
C GLN A 11 10.86 -8.10 16.73
N SER A 12 10.94 -7.37 15.61
CA SER A 12 9.83 -6.53 15.14
C SER A 12 8.58 -7.35 14.82
N PHE A 13 8.74 -8.49 14.15
CA PHE A 13 7.63 -9.41 13.88
C PHE A 13 7.01 -9.93 15.17
N GLU A 14 7.84 -10.44 16.10
CA GLU A 14 7.34 -11.03 17.35
C GLU A 14 6.63 -10.01 18.23
N MET A 15 7.17 -8.80 18.36
CA MET A 15 6.52 -7.71 19.10
C MET A 15 5.21 -7.26 18.45
N THR A 16 5.15 -7.21 17.11
CA THR A 16 3.95 -6.76 16.38
C THR A 16 2.80 -7.76 16.47
N PHE A 17 3.11 -9.05 16.40
CA PHE A 17 2.11 -10.12 16.40
C PHE A 17 1.89 -10.79 17.76
N GLY A 18 2.74 -10.52 18.76
CA GLY A 18 2.64 -11.09 20.10
C GLY A 18 2.90 -12.60 20.13
N LYS A 19 3.70 -13.11 19.19
CA LYS A 19 4.01 -14.54 19.06
C LYS A 19 5.45 -14.74 18.61
N THR A 20 6.04 -15.87 18.99
CA THR A 20 7.35 -16.27 18.50
C THR A 20 7.30 -16.67 17.03
N ILE A 21 8.42 -16.48 16.34
CA ILE A 21 8.54 -16.88 14.93
C ILE A 21 8.68 -18.40 14.84
N GLY A 22 7.78 -19.03 14.08
CA GLY A 22 7.90 -20.44 13.71
C GLY A 22 8.98 -20.68 12.65
N GLY A 23 9.48 -21.92 12.53
CA GLY A 23 10.59 -22.26 11.63
C GLY A 23 10.36 -21.91 10.15
N LEU A 24 9.13 -22.05 9.66
CA LEU A 24 8.78 -21.65 8.28
C LEU A 24 8.82 -20.14 8.10
N ASP A 25 8.23 -19.39 9.05
CA ASP A 25 8.27 -17.92 9.01
C ASP A 25 9.70 -17.40 9.14
N ARG A 26 10.55 -18.06 9.94
CA ARG A 26 11.98 -17.74 10.07
C ARG A 26 12.73 -17.87 8.76
N THR A 27 12.47 -18.96 8.02
CA THR A 27 13.10 -19.22 6.71
C THR A 27 12.73 -18.14 5.70
N ILE A 28 11.48 -17.69 5.71
CA ILE A 28 11.02 -16.60 4.84
C ILE A 28 11.64 -15.28 5.27
N ILE A 29 11.65 -14.96 6.57
CA ILE A 29 12.27 -13.72 7.06
C ILE A 29 13.75 -13.66 6.69
N LEU A 30 14.46 -14.79 6.78
CA LEU A 30 15.83 -14.91 6.30
C LEU A 30 15.94 -14.51 4.83
N GLU A 31 15.13 -15.09 3.94
CA GLU A 31 15.07 -14.73 2.50
C GLU A 31 14.81 -13.22 2.31
N LEU A 32 13.85 -12.66 3.04
CA LEU A 32 13.47 -11.25 2.91
C LEU A 32 14.61 -10.30 3.28
N VAL A 33 15.33 -10.59 4.36
CA VAL A 33 16.49 -9.80 4.81
C VAL A 33 17.63 -9.82 3.80
N GLN A 34 17.71 -10.84 2.93
CA GLN A 34 18.71 -10.88 1.86
C GLN A 34 18.35 -9.99 0.66
N ARG A 35 17.06 -9.71 0.47
CA ARG A 35 16.53 -9.11 -0.76
C ARG A 35 16.07 -7.66 -0.58
N TYR A 36 15.55 -7.32 0.60
CA TYR A 36 14.92 -6.02 0.85
C TYR A 36 15.60 -5.28 2.00
N PRO A 37 15.60 -3.94 1.98
CA PRO A 37 16.10 -3.16 3.10
C PRO A 37 15.22 -3.36 4.33
N LYS A 38 15.85 -3.40 5.50
CA LYS A 38 15.22 -3.64 6.81
C LYS A 38 13.98 -2.77 7.02
N GLU A 39 14.10 -1.48 6.72
CA GLU A 39 13.05 -0.48 6.94
C GLU A 39 11.78 -0.82 6.16
N LEU A 40 11.95 -1.32 4.92
CA LEU A 40 10.84 -1.71 4.07
C LEU A 40 10.18 -3.00 4.58
N ILE A 41 10.96 -3.94 5.10
CA ILE A 41 10.43 -5.19 5.71
C ILE A 41 9.62 -4.86 6.96
N ILE A 42 10.13 -3.99 7.84
CA ILE A 42 9.42 -3.53 9.06
C ILE A 42 8.10 -2.86 8.69
N GLU A 43 8.10 -2.05 7.63
CA GLU A 43 6.88 -1.40 7.17
C GLU A 43 5.88 -2.42 6.58
N ALA A 44 6.34 -3.44 5.86
CA ALA A 44 5.49 -4.54 5.40
C ALA A 44 4.92 -5.36 6.57
N ILE A 45 5.66 -5.54 7.67
CA ILE A 45 5.15 -6.14 8.92
C ILE A 45 4.00 -5.32 9.50
N ARG A 46 4.12 -3.98 9.53
CA ARG A 46 3.04 -3.09 10.00
C ARG A 46 1.80 -3.17 9.11
N VAL A 47 1.98 -3.20 7.79
CA VAL A 47 0.88 -3.38 6.84
C VAL A 47 0.19 -4.73 7.04
N ALA A 48 0.96 -5.80 7.25
CA ALA A 48 0.43 -7.12 7.55
C ALA A 48 -0.39 -7.13 8.85
N LYS A 49 0.07 -6.42 9.89
CA LYS A 49 -0.70 -6.23 11.14
C LYS A 49 -2.00 -5.49 10.92
N ALA A 50 -1.98 -4.40 10.15
CA ALA A 50 -3.18 -3.63 9.83
C ALA A 50 -4.23 -4.48 9.08
N ASN A 51 -3.78 -5.46 8.29
CA ASN A 51 -4.63 -6.42 7.58
C ASN A 51 -4.92 -7.70 8.38
N ASN A 52 -4.57 -7.74 9.67
CA ASN A 52 -4.72 -8.90 10.56
C ASN A 52 -4.10 -10.21 10.01
N ALA A 53 -3.00 -10.10 9.25
CA ALA A 53 -2.34 -11.20 8.56
C ALA A 53 -0.97 -11.50 9.18
N ALA A 54 -0.95 -12.29 10.25
CA ALA A 54 0.27 -12.63 10.99
C ALA A 54 1.09 -13.78 10.34
N SER A 55 1.57 -13.58 9.11
CA SER A 55 2.35 -14.58 8.35
C SER A 55 3.49 -13.95 7.56
N ALA A 56 4.67 -14.57 7.59
CA ALA A 56 5.81 -14.13 6.77
C ALA A 56 5.53 -14.27 5.27
N LYS A 57 4.70 -15.25 4.86
CA LYS A 57 4.25 -15.36 3.47
C LYS A 57 3.48 -14.13 3.01
N TYR A 58 2.60 -13.60 3.87
CA TYR A 58 1.83 -12.39 3.55
C TYR A 58 2.73 -11.16 3.44
N ILE A 59 3.70 -11.03 4.34
CA ILE A 59 4.73 -9.98 4.29
C ILE A 59 5.52 -10.07 2.97
N ARG A 60 5.94 -11.27 2.57
CA ARG A 60 6.60 -11.51 1.27
C ARG A 60 5.73 -11.06 0.09
N SER A 61 4.44 -11.39 0.10
CA SER A 61 3.51 -10.96 -0.96
C SER A 61 3.38 -9.43 -1.05
N ILE A 62 3.39 -8.71 0.08
CA ILE A 62 3.41 -7.24 0.09
C ILE A 62 4.67 -6.74 -0.61
N LEU A 63 5.84 -7.26 -0.22
CA LEU A 63 7.13 -6.82 -0.74
C LEU A 63 7.29 -7.10 -2.24
N LEU A 64 6.86 -8.29 -2.70
CA LEU A 64 6.86 -8.63 -4.13
C LEU A 64 5.99 -7.67 -4.94
N ARG A 65 4.81 -7.32 -4.42
CA ARG A 65 3.91 -6.36 -5.10
C ARG A 65 4.50 -4.95 -5.16
N LEU A 66 5.24 -4.54 -4.13
CA LEU A 66 5.96 -3.27 -4.14
C LEU A 66 7.08 -3.29 -5.18
N GLU A 67 7.82 -4.39 -5.27
CA GLU A 67 8.87 -4.57 -6.26
C GLU A 67 8.32 -4.55 -7.70
N GLU A 68 7.18 -5.20 -7.96
CA GLU A 68 6.45 -5.10 -9.25
C GLU A 68 6.05 -3.67 -9.60
N GLN A 69 5.85 -2.81 -8.59
CA GLN A 69 5.57 -1.38 -8.75
C GLN A 69 6.85 -0.52 -8.83
N GLY A 70 8.03 -1.14 -8.87
CA GLY A 70 9.33 -0.46 -8.86
C GLY A 70 9.72 0.14 -7.51
N ILE A 71 9.03 -0.23 -6.42
CA ILE A 71 9.29 0.24 -5.07
C ILE A 71 10.17 -0.79 -4.35
N THR A 72 11.45 -0.47 -4.21
CA THR A 72 12.45 -1.33 -3.57
C THR A 72 13.09 -0.68 -2.34
N THR A 73 12.81 0.61 -2.10
CA THR A 73 13.34 1.38 -0.96
C THR A 73 12.23 2.05 -0.16
N MET A 74 12.51 2.35 1.12
CA MET A 74 11.57 3.06 1.99
C MET A 74 11.23 4.46 1.46
N SER A 75 12.20 5.17 0.86
CA SER A 75 11.97 6.49 0.26
C SER A 75 10.94 6.44 -0.87
N GLN A 76 11.08 5.47 -1.79
CA GLN A 76 10.11 5.25 -2.88
C GLN A 76 8.73 4.87 -2.33
N TYR A 77 8.69 4.04 -1.29
CA TYR A 77 7.42 3.66 -0.65
C TYR A 77 6.70 4.88 -0.05
N MET A 78 7.42 5.76 0.66
CA MET A 78 6.89 7.02 1.20
C MET A 78 6.39 7.95 0.08
N ALA A 79 7.15 8.12 -1.00
CA ALA A 79 6.72 8.92 -2.15
C ALA A 79 5.44 8.37 -2.80
N SER A 80 5.32 7.04 -2.90
CA SER A 80 4.12 6.38 -3.46
C SER A 80 2.86 6.56 -2.60
N LYS A 81 3.01 6.76 -1.29
CA LYS A 81 1.90 7.04 -0.37
C LYS A 81 1.40 8.47 -0.54
N GLN A 82 2.32 9.43 -0.70
CA GLN A 82 1.98 10.85 -0.87
C GLN A 82 1.18 11.11 -2.15
N SER A 83 1.53 10.46 -3.27
CA SER A 83 0.83 10.62 -4.55
C SER A 83 -0.60 10.05 -4.53
N LYS A 84 -0.84 8.95 -3.80
CA LYS A 84 -2.19 8.37 -3.63
C LYS A 84 -3.13 9.28 -2.84
N THR A 85 -2.63 10.04 -1.86
CA THR A 85 -3.42 11.03 -1.14
C THR A 85 -3.83 12.21 -2.03
N THR A 86 -2.97 12.68 -2.92
CA THR A 86 -3.27 13.80 -3.83
C THR A 86 -4.27 13.42 -4.92
N GLN A 87 -4.24 12.18 -5.41
CA GLN A 87 -5.18 11.71 -6.43
C GLN A 87 -6.62 11.58 -5.89
N ARG A 88 -6.80 11.09 -4.65
CA ARG A 88 -8.15 11.01 -4.02
C ARG A 88 -8.78 12.39 -3.82
N GLN A 89 -7.99 13.43 -3.53
CA GLN A 89 -8.50 14.79 -3.42
C GLN A 89 -8.95 15.39 -4.76
N ARG A 90 -8.31 15.00 -5.88
CA ARG A 90 -8.73 15.45 -7.22
C ARG A 90 -10.04 14.81 -7.68
N HIS A 91 -10.28 13.54 -7.36
CA HIS A 91 -11.53 12.86 -7.70
C HIS A 91 -12.72 13.22 -6.80
N ALA A 92 -12.49 13.79 -5.62
CA ALA A 92 -13.57 14.30 -4.76
C ALA A 92 -14.21 15.61 -5.26
N LYS A 93 -13.62 16.26 -6.27
CA LYS A 93 -14.07 17.55 -6.82
C LYS A 93 -14.85 17.42 -8.14
N GLY A 94 -15.38 16.22 -8.42
CA GLY A 94 -16.07 15.86 -9.66
C GLY A 94 -17.40 15.15 -9.47
N SER A 95 -18.06 15.26 -8.32
CA SER A 95 -19.47 14.90 -8.22
C SER A 95 -20.29 16.00 -8.89
N THR A 96 -20.72 15.77 -10.13
CA THR A 96 -21.74 16.61 -10.78
C THR A 96 -23.00 16.53 -9.93
N ASP A 97 -23.38 17.63 -9.28
CA ASP A 97 -24.62 17.72 -8.53
C ASP A 97 -25.78 17.85 -9.52
N TYR A 98 -26.49 16.74 -9.76
CA TYR A 98 -27.67 16.69 -10.63
C TYR A 98 -28.86 17.48 -10.08
N SER A 99 -28.72 18.13 -8.92
CA SER A 99 -29.73 18.98 -8.31
C SER A 99 -29.68 20.43 -8.81
N ASP A 100 -28.66 20.82 -9.58
CA ASP A 100 -28.56 22.16 -10.19
C ASP A 100 -29.54 22.26 -11.39
N PRO A 101 -30.56 23.13 -11.39
CA PRO A 101 -31.49 23.24 -12.50
C PRO A 101 -30.87 23.83 -13.79
N SER A 102 -29.68 24.45 -13.70
CA SER A 102 -29.03 25.12 -14.83
C SER A 102 -28.49 24.16 -15.90
N ILE A 103 -28.24 22.89 -15.55
CA ILE A 103 -27.75 21.84 -16.47
C ILE A 103 -28.81 21.41 -17.49
N TYR A 104 -30.08 21.78 -17.31
CA TYR A 104 -31.17 21.46 -18.23
C TYR A 104 -31.61 22.62 -19.13
N GLN A 105 -30.99 23.81 -19.04
CA GLN A 105 -31.44 25.00 -19.79
C GLN A 105 -30.95 25.09 -21.26
N GLY A 106 -30.44 24.01 -21.84
CA GLY A 106 -29.68 24.06 -23.11
C GLY A 106 -30.39 23.60 -24.39
N VAL A 107 -31.64 23.16 -24.38
CA VAL A 107 -32.34 22.72 -25.61
C VAL A 107 -33.50 23.66 -25.92
N LYS A 108 -33.20 24.76 -26.64
CA LYS A 108 -34.18 25.42 -27.51
C LYS A 108 -34.00 24.85 -28.90
N GLU A 109 -34.76 23.80 -29.20
CA GLU A 109 -34.94 23.35 -30.57
C GLU A 109 -35.91 24.33 -31.25
N SER A 110 -35.36 25.15 -32.13
CA SER A 110 -36.09 26.00 -33.07
C SER A 110 -36.74 25.11 -34.11
N GLU A 111 -38.04 24.89 -33.99
CA GLU A 111 -38.86 24.36 -35.09
C GLU A 111 -39.37 25.53 -35.93
N ASP A 112 -38.54 25.98 -36.86
CA ASP A 112 -39.01 26.65 -38.08
C ASP A 112 -39.18 25.54 -39.13
N ILE A 113 -40.43 25.17 -39.43
CA ILE A 113 -40.77 24.39 -40.62
C ILE A 113 -41.73 25.25 -41.45
N GLU A 114 -41.29 25.47 -42.69
CA GLU A 114 -41.85 26.26 -43.78
C GLU A 114 -43.25 25.82 -44.25
#